data_AF-A0AA41QIT8-F1
#
_entry.id   AF-A0AA41QIT8-F1
#
_cell.length_a   1.000
_cell.length_b   1.000
_cell.length_c   1.000
_cell.angle_alpha   90.00
_cell.angle_beta   90.00
_cell.angle_gamma   90.00
#
_symmetry.space_group_name_H-M   'P 1'
#
loop_
_entity.id
_entity.type
_entity.pdbx_description
1 polymer ?
#
loop_
_entity_poly.entity_id
_entity_poly.type
_entity_poly.pdbx_seq_one_letter_code
_entity_poly.pdbx_strand_id
1 'polypeptide(L)'
;MTDPALPVELVEQVLALVEEWHPRTHPVAVRVRLAGAGPALASCEVWTGDADALLAHRADLTAAVGRTMLDLERALVSVGYVYDLTPDGRPKYRFDANGGGIYTLDIVRPW
;
A
#
# COMPACT_ATOMS: atom_id res chain seq x y z
N MET A 1 6.15 -20.28 16.26
CA MET A 1 5.76 -19.72 14.95
C MET A 1 6.79 -18.70 14.58
N THR A 2 7.68 -19.01 13.65
CA THR A 2 8.69 -18.06 13.16
C THR A 2 7.94 -17.01 12.36
N ASP A 3 7.92 -15.78 12.87
CA ASP A 3 7.40 -14.65 12.13
C ASP A 3 8.21 -14.55 10.82
N PRO A 4 7.60 -14.73 9.63
CA PRO A 4 8.35 -14.64 8.38
C PRO A 4 9.03 -13.28 8.32
N ALA A 5 10.33 -13.28 8.06
CA ALA A 5 11.11 -12.06 7.93
C ALA A 5 10.47 -11.17 6.85
N LEU A 6 10.34 -9.88 7.15
CA LEU A 6 9.78 -8.90 6.24
C LEU A 6 10.54 -8.93 4.89
N PRO A 7 9.86 -8.97 3.73
CA PRO A 7 10.56 -9.05 2.45
C PRO A 7 11.37 -7.76 2.20
N VAL A 8 12.69 -7.84 2.30
CA VAL A 8 13.60 -6.68 2.21
C VAL A 8 13.41 -5.90 0.92
N GLU A 9 13.29 -6.61 -0.21
CA GLU A 9 13.07 -5.99 -1.54
C GLU A 9 11.79 -5.14 -1.59
N LEU A 10 10.73 -5.56 -0.88
CA LEU A 10 9.48 -4.81 -0.81
C LEU A 10 9.66 -3.53 0.01
N VAL A 11 10.38 -3.62 1.14
CA VAL A 11 10.70 -2.45 1.97
C VAL A 11 11.55 -1.45 1.20
N GLU A 12 12.58 -1.92 0.49
CA GLU A 12 13.47 -1.08 -0.31
C GLU A 12 12.70 -0.37 -1.44
N GLN A 13 11.81 -1.08 -2.14
CA GLN A 13 11.00 -0.47 -3.20
C GLN A 13 10.05 0.59 -2.65
N VAL A 14 9.40 0.31 -1.51
CA VAL A 14 8.52 1.28 -0.85
C VAL A 14 9.32 2.50 -0.38
N LEU A 15 10.51 2.31 0.19
CA LEU A 15 11.38 3.40 0.63
C LEU A 15 11.81 4.29 -0.55
N ALA A 16 12.18 3.70 -1.68
CA ALA A 16 12.54 4.45 -2.88
C ALA A 16 11.37 5.31 -3.39
N LEU A 17 10.14 4.80 -3.38
CA LEU A 17 8.94 5.58 -3.74
C LEU A 17 8.72 6.75 -2.78
N VAL A 18 8.91 6.52 -1.49
CA VAL A 18 8.76 7.57 -0.47
C VAL A 18 9.79 8.68 -0.70
N GLU A 19 11.05 8.34 -0.96
CA GLU A 19 12.13 9.31 -1.21
C GLU A 19 11.89 10.11 -2.50
N GLU A 20 11.38 9.46 -3.55
CA GLU A 20 11.02 10.12 -4.80
C GLU A 20 9.86 11.14 -4.63
N TRP A 21 8.89 10.81 -3.78
CA TRP A 21 7.62 11.55 -3.70
C TRP A 21 7.53 12.58 -2.53
N HIS A 22 8.52 12.72 -1.64
CA HIS A 22 8.47 13.65 -0.49
C HIS A 22 8.92 15.09 -0.83
N PRO A 23 8.31 16.20 -0.29
CA PRO A 23 7.62 16.33 1.00
C PRO A 23 6.21 17.00 1.01
N ARG A 24 5.46 16.98 -0.10
CA ARG A 24 4.11 17.63 -0.18
C ARG A 24 3.00 16.76 -0.79
N THR A 25 3.23 15.47 -0.90
CA THR A 25 2.26 14.56 -1.51
C THR A 25 1.13 14.24 -0.54
N HIS A 26 -0.10 14.60 -0.94
CA HIS A 26 -1.36 14.37 -0.23
C HIS A 26 -1.79 12.88 -0.40
N PRO A 27 -2.90 12.41 0.22
CA PRO A 27 -3.02 11.03 0.72
C PRO A 27 -2.59 9.97 -0.30
N VAL A 28 -1.89 8.96 0.21
CA VAL A 28 -1.38 7.86 -0.59
C VAL A 28 -2.43 6.75 -0.57
N ALA A 29 -2.85 6.27 -1.73
CA ALA A 29 -3.75 5.13 -1.86
C ALA A 29 -2.99 3.94 -2.42
N VAL A 30 -2.98 2.83 -1.68
CA VAL A 30 -2.42 1.56 -2.14
C VAL A 30 -3.56 0.71 -2.68
N ARG A 31 -3.45 0.30 -3.93
CA ARG A 31 -4.41 -0.59 -4.58
C ARG A 31 -3.79 -1.96 -4.78
N VAL A 32 -4.51 -3.00 -4.39
CA VAL A 32 -4.06 -4.38 -4.54
C VAL A 32 -5.13 -5.24 -5.16
N ARG A 33 -4.70 -6.28 -5.88
CA ARG A 33 -5.55 -7.38 -6.34
C ARG A 33 -4.98 -8.68 -5.83
N LEU A 34 -5.84 -9.59 -5.36
CA LEU A 34 -5.44 -10.92 -4.92
C LEU A 34 -5.35 -11.90 -6.11
N ALA A 35 -4.46 -12.89 -5.98
CA ALA A 35 -4.31 -13.99 -6.93
C ALA A 35 -5.34 -15.08 -6.63
N GLY A 36 -6.43 -15.09 -7.41
CA GLY A 36 -7.53 -16.04 -7.23
C GLY A 36 -8.21 -15.86 -5.86
N ALA A 37 -8.39 -16.97 -5.13
CA ALA A 37 -8.93 -16.97 -3.77
C ALA A 37 -7.86 -17.00 -2.67
N GLY A 38 -6.57 -16.94 -3.05
CA GLY A 38 -5.45 -17.01 -2.12
C GLY A 38 -5.07 -15.65 -1.51
N PRO A 39 -4.23 -15.64 -0.46
CA PRO A 39 -3.77 -14.41 0.19
C PRO A 39 -2.68 -13.67 -0.60
N ALA A 40 -2.17 -14.28 -1.67
CA ALA A 40 -1.09 -13.73 -2.48
C ALA A 40 -1.58 -12.55 -3.34
N LEU A 41 -0.77 -11.52 -3.46
CA LEU A 41 -1.05 -10.37 -4.31
C LEU A 41 -0.72 -10.70 -5.78
N ALA A 42 -1.68 -10.45 -6.67
CA ALA A 42 -1.49 -10.50 -8.11
C ALA A 42 -0.92 -9.18 -8.65
N SER A 43 -1.28 -8.05 -8.04
CA SER A 43 -0.75 -6.73 -8.38
C SER A 43 -0.82 -5.81 -7.17
N CYS A 44 0.08 -4.81 -7.14
CA CYS A 44 0.06 -3.74 -6.16
C CYS A 44 0.49 -2.43 -6.84
N GLU A 45 -0.29 -1.39 -6.63
CA GLU A 45 -0.05 -0.04 -7.14
C GLU A 45 -0.11 0.94 -5.98
N VAL A 46 0.75 1.94 -5.99
CA VAL A 46 0.69 3.07 -5.06
C VAL A 46 0.34 4.31 -5.86
N TRP A 47 -0.66 5.03 -5.39
CA TRP A 47 -1.16 6.27 -5.96
C TRP A 47 -0.97 7.39 -4.95
N THR A 48 -0.63 8.59 -5.42
CA THR A 48 -0.60 9.77 -4.56
C THR A 48 -1.03 11.01 -5.32
N GLY A 49 -1.50 12.00 -4.59
CA GLY A 49 -1.89 13.30 -5.11
C GLY A 49 -0.86 14.40 -4.84
N ASP A 50 -0.95 15.47 -5.61
CA ASP A 50 -0.30 16.75 -5.30
C ASP A 50 -1.30 17.69 -4.58
N ALA A 51 -0.91 18.95 -4.36
CA ALA A 51 -1.73 19.94 -3.66
C ALA A 51 -3.07 20.22 -4.35
N ASP A 52 -3.18 19.96 -5.66
CA ASP A 52 -4.32 20.34 -6.50
C ASP A 52 -5.12 19.12 -7.02
N ALA A 53 -4.56 17.91 -6.97
CA ALA A 53 -5.17 16.68 -7.49
C ALA A 53 -4.87 15.45 -6.61
N LEU A 54 -5.92 14.73 -6.20
CA LEU A 54 -5.84 13.52 -5.36
C LEU A 54 -5.15 12.31 -6.01
N LEU A 55 -4.94 12.28 -7.33
CA LEU A 55 -4.36 11.15 -8.06
C LEU A 55 -3.44 11.67 -9.19
N ALA A 56 -2.29 12.22 -8.82
CA ALA A 56 -1.32 12.80 -9.76
C ALA A 56 -0.22 11.80 -10.14
N HIS A 57 0.16 10.91 -9.23
CA HIS A 57 1.26 9.97 -9.40
C HIS A 57 0.82 8.54 -9.15
N ARG A 58 1.45 7.61 -9.88
CA ARG A 58 1.24 6.17 -9.77
C ARG A 58 2.57 5.43 -9.93
N ALA A 59 2.83 4.47 -9.07
CA ALA A 59 3.90 3.49 -9.26
C ALA A 59 3.42 2.06 -8.98
N ASP A 60 3.99 1.11 -9.70
CA ASP A 60 3.73 -0.31 -9.51
C ASP A 60 4.74 -0.89 -8.50
N LEU A 61 4.24 -1.55 -7.46
CA LEU A 61 5.05 -2.28 -6.47
C LEU A 61 5.21 -3.73 -6.91
N THR A 62 6.09 -3.96 -7.88
CA THR A 62 6.36 -5.29 -8.43
C THR A 62 6.90 -6.28 -7.39
N ALA A 63 7.64 -5.82 -6.39
CA ALA A 63 8.15 -6.67 -5.30
C ALA A 63 7.03 -7.22 -4.38
N ALA A 64 5.83 -6.65 -4.46
CA ALA A 64 4.67 -7.12 -3.72
C ALA A 64 3.98 -8.32 -4.39
N VAL A 65 4.23 -8.59 -5.67
CA VAL A 65 3.59 -9.70 -6.39
C VAL A 65 4.03 -11.04 -5.77
N GLY A 66 3.08 -11.90 -5.47
CA GLY A 66 3.31 -13.17 -4.78
C GLY A 66 3.52 -13.05 -3.27
N ARG A 67 3.58 -11.82 -2.71
CA ARG A 67 3.57 -11.56 -1.26
C ARG A 67 2.15 -11.51 -0.73
N THR A 68 1.98 -11.44 0.58
CA THR A 68 0.66 -11.31 1.20
C THR A 68 0.30 -9.85 1.50
N MET A 69 -0.98 -9.58 1.76
CA MET A 69 -1.41 -8.28 2.28
C MET A 69 -0.69 -7.92 3.59
N LEU A 70 -0.45 -8.89 4.47
CA LEU A 70 0.27 -8.69 5.72
C LEU A 70 1.73 -8.27 5.49
N ASP A 71 2.42 -8.86 4.51
CA ASP A 71 3.80 -8.47 4.17
C ASP A 71 3.87 -7.02 3.70
N LEU A 72 2.91 -6.63 2.86
CA LEU A 72 2.78 -5.27 2.35
C LEU A 72 2.45 -4.28 3.48
N GLU A 73 1.50 -4.61 4.34
CA GLU A 73 1.16 -3.78 5.51
C GLU A 73 2.38 -3.53 6.41
N ARG A 74 3.15 -4.58 6.70
CA ARG A 74 4.36 -4.46 7.51
C ARG A 74 5.43 -3.61 6.84
N ALA A 75 5.57 -3.73 5.51
CA ALA A 75 6.53 -2.93 4.75
C ALA A 75 6.15 -1.44 4.78
N LEU A 76 4.87 -1.11 4.55
CA LEU A 76 4.36 0.26 4.63
C LEU A 76 4.56 0.87 6.01
N VAL A 77 4.27 0.13 7.08
CA VAL A 77 4.51 0.59 8.46
C VAL A 77 5.99 0.81 8.72
N SER A 78 6.87 -0.07 8.22
CA SER A 78 8.32 0.03 8.45
C SER A 78 8.96 1.29 7.86
N VAL A 79 8.38 1.86 6.80
CA VAL A 79 8.85 3.12 6.18
C VAL A 79 8.16 4.38 6.72
N GLY A 80 7.26 4.21 7.70
CA GLY A 80 6.58 5.29 8.41
C GLY A 80 5.19 5.66 7.89
N TYR A 81 4.58 4.88 6.99
CA TYR A 81 3.17 5.08 6.67
C TYR A 81 2.27 4.61 7.81
N VAL A 82 1.14 5.30 7.99
CA VAL A 82 0.07 4.95 8.92
C VAL A 82 -1.26 4.88 8.17
N TYR A 83 -2.16 4.07 8.70
CA TYR A 83 -3.49 3.86 8.13
C TYR A 83 -4.47 4.91 8.64
N ASP A 84 -5.43 5.28 7.78
CA ASP A 84 -6.70 5.75 8.30
C ASP A 84 -7.41 4.60 9.00
N LEU A 85 -7.76 4.83 10.26
CA LEU A 85 -8.45 3.86 11.08
C LEU A 85 -9.96 4.12 11.07
N THR A 86 -10.74 3.05 11.10
CA THR A 86 -12.17 3.09 11.42
C THR A 86 -12.38 3.52 12.88
N PRO A 87 -13.59 3.95 13.29
CA PRO A 87 -13.86 4.33 14.68
C PRO A 87 -13.56 3.22 15.72
N ASP A 88 -13.58 1.95 15.30
CA ASP A 88 -13.22 0.79 16.10
C ASP A 88 -11.73 0.40 16.01
N GLY A 89 -10.89 1.24 15.40
CA GLY A 89 -9.43 1.12 15.41
C GLY A 89 -8.83 0.16 14.38
N ARG A 90 -9.57 -0.20 13.31
CA ARG A 90 -9.08 -1.10 12.25
C ARG A 90 -8.65 -0.32 11.02
N PRO A 91 -7.68 -0.80 10.23
CA PRO A 91 -7.36 -0.17 8.95
C PRO A 91 -8.58 -0.13 8.03
N LYS A 92 -8.82 1.03 7.42
CA LYS A 92 -9.96 1.23 6.53
C LYS A 92 -9.65 0.69 5.13
N TYR A 93 -10.28 -0.42 4.77
CA TYR A 93 -10.22 -0.99 3.42
C TYR A 93 -11.47 -0.63 2.61
N ARG A 94 -11.29 -0.36 1.32
CA ARG A 94 -12.36 -0.25 0.34
C ARG A 94 -12.23 -1.38 -0.67
N PHE A 95 -13.27 -2.18 -0.85
CA PHE A 95 -13.30 -3.24 -1.86
C PHE A 95 -14.19 -2.82 -3.04
N ASP A 96 -13.63 -2.85 -4.23
CA ASP A 96 -14.35 -2.62 -5.48
C ASP A 96 -14.49 -3.93 -6.26
N ALA A 97 -15.70 -4.49 -6.21
CA ALA A 97 -16.06 -5.69 -6.97
C ALA A 97 -16.14 -5.44 -8.48
N ASN A 98 -16.52 -4.22 -8.90
CA ASN A 98 -16.66 -3.86 -10.31
C ASN A 98 -15.30 -3.60 -10.97
N GLY A 99 -14.30 -3.18 -10.19
CA GLY A 99 -12.91 -3.06 -10.61
C GLY A 99 -12.14 -4.38 -10.75
N GLY A 100 -12.83 -5.52 -10.74
CA GLY A 100 -12.21 -6.84 -10.79
C GLY A 100 -11.53 -7.21 -9.47
N GLY A 101 -12.17 -6.91 -8.34
CA GLY A 101 -11.73 -7.31 -7.01
C GLY A 101 -10.52 -6.54 -6.50
N ILE A 102 -10.58 -5.20 -6.57
CA ILE A 102 -9.51 -4.33 -6.09
C ILE A 102 -9.78 -3.96 -4.63
N TYR A 103 -8.78 -4.13 -3.78
CA TYR A 103 -8.77 -3.55 -2.44
C TYR A 103 -7.95 -2.26 -2.48
N THR A 104 -8.52 -1.18 -1.96
CA THR A 104 -7.86 0.11 -1.79
C THR A 104 -7.67 0.38 -0.31
N LEU A 105 -6.46 0.76 0.05
CA LEU A 105 -6.04 1.13 1.37
C LEU A 105 -5.54 2.58 1.32
N ASP A 106 -6.18 3.45 2.09
CA ASP A 106 -5.76 4.85 2.20
C ASP A 106 -4.74 4.94 3.36
N ILE A 107 -3.53 5.44 3.05
CA ILE A 107 -2.42 5.62 4.00
C ILE A 107 -1.89 7.06 3.96
N VAL A 108 -1.31 7.49 5.07
CA VAL A 108 -0.67 8.79 5.21
C VAL A 108 0.68 8.63 5.90
N ARG A 109 1.59 9.58 5.71
CA ARG A 109 2.86 9.60 6.46
C ARG A 109 2.79 10.74 7.48
N PRO A 110 2.78 10.47 8.80
CA PRO A 110 2.72 11.50 9.81
C PRO A 110 4.11 12.13 9.94
N TRP A 111 4.38 13.16 9.13
CA TRP A 111 5.53 14.09 9.13
C TRP A 111 6.93 13.53 9.45
#